data_AF-A0A3N4YZ73-F1
#
_entry.id   AF-A0A3N4YZ73-F1
#
_cell.length_a   1.000
_cell.length_b   1.000
_cell.length_c   1.000
_cell.angle_alpha   90.00
_cell.angle_beta   90.00
_cell.angle_gamma   90.00
#
_symmetry.space_group_name_H-M   'P 1'
#
loop_
_entity.id
_entity.type
_entity.pdbx_description
1 polymer ?
#
loop_
_entity_poly.entity_id
_entity_poly.type
_entity_poly.pdbx_seq_one_letter_code
_entity_poly.pdbx_strand_id
1 'polypeptide(L)'
;MPENTSPTRSLRLGVAGPVGTGKSSLIALLCRELSADLSLGVITNDIYTDEDARFLRSAGVLDPDRIRAVETGACPHTAIRDDVTANLLAVEDLEEDFAPLDVVLVESGGDNLTATFSPALVDAQIFVLDVAGGGDVARKGGPGIARADLLVVNKTDLAPYVGVDVERMVADGEAAREGRPVLALSRENPASVAELCGWVRGVLAEHTGGRLVPADPGPMAPHFHADEDGGGFFHSHEDDDDATAGTSGTSGAADASGASEVAGTSPGRAFVHRHDGAGAHRHADGAHPVEHVHHETYLGEELAPTAGGPGGLRGAARG
;
A
#
# COMPACT_ATOMS: atom_id res chain seq x y z
N MET A 1 26.64 0.18 -31.83
CA MET A 1 25.44 -0.27 -31.10
C MET A 1 24.49 0.92 -31.05
N PRO A 2 23.18 0.79 -31.27
CA PRO A 2 22.31 1.93 -31.07
C PRO A 2 22.30 2.20 -29.57
N GLU A 3 22.86 3.34 -29.18
CA GLU A 3 22.74 3.89 -27.84
C GLU A 3 21.28 4.30 -27.66
N ASN A 4 20.59 3.64 -26.73
CA ASN A 4 19.19 3.93 -26.43
C ASN A 4 19.13 5.19 -25.54
N THR A 5 19.27 6.37 -26.16
CA THR A 5 19.35 7.68 -25.50
C THR A 5 17.99 8.28 -25.17
N SER A 6 17.17 7.55 -24.42
CA SER A 6 16.15 8.16 -23.55
C SER A 6 16.28 7.47 -22.20
N PRO A 7 16.62 8.16 -21.10
CA PRO A 7 16.61 7.54 -19.79
C PRO A 7 15.15 7.17 -19.51
N THR A 8 14.81 5.89 -19.66
CA THR A 8 13.58 5.37 -19.09
C THR A 8 13.73 5.55 -17.58
N ARG A 9 12.76 6.22 -16.94
CA ARG A 9 12.67 6.28 -15.47
C ARG A 9 12.76 4.88 -14.87
N SER A 10 13.03 4.78 -13.57
CA SER A 10 13.09 3.46 -12.93
C SER A 10 11.75 2.73 -13.05
N LEU A 11 11.80 1.39 -13.01
CA LEU A 11 10.59 0.59 -12.81
C LEU A 11 10.07 0.87 -11.40
N ARG A 12 8.83 1.33 -11.27
CA ARG A 12 8.18 1.56 -9.98
C ARG A 12 7.31 0.35 -9.67
N LEU A 13 7.66 -0.40 -8.63
CA LEU A 13 6.99 -1.66 -8.27
C LEU A 13 6.29 -1.52 -6.92
N GLY A 14 4.96 -1.56 -6.94
CA GLY A 14 4.14 -1.49 -5.73
C GLY A 14 4.09 -2.82 -4.97
N VAL A 15 4.14 -2.78 -3.65
CA VAL A 15 3.94 -3.94 -2.77
C VAL A 15 2.83 -3.62 -1.77
N ALA A 16 1.66 -4.24 -1.98
CA ALA A 16 0.47 -4.03 -1.16
C ALA A 16 0.01 -5.32 -0.47
N GLY A 17 -0.84 -5.17 0.54
CA GLY A 17 -1.46 -6.29 1.24
C GLY A 17 -1.79 -6.02 2.71
N PRO A 18 -2.54 -6.94 3.35
CA PRO A 18 -2.90 -6.84 4.76
C PRO A 18 -1.76 -6.58 5.72
N VAL A 19 -2.11 -6.01 6.87
CA VAL A 19 -1.20 -5.82 8.00
C VAL A 19 -0.59 -7.18 8.36
N GLY A 20 0.74 -7.22 8.52
CA GLY A 20 1.44 -8.41 8.98
C GLY A 20 1.67 -9.51 7.94
N THR A 21 1.28 -9.36 6.67
CA THR A 21 1.54 -10.38 5.62
C THR A 21 3.02 -10.48 5.22
N GLY A 22 3.84 -9.52 5.64
CA GLY A 22 5.30 -9.53 5.46
C GLY A 22 5.80 -8.71 4.27
N LYS A 23 5.12 -7.62 3.91
CA LYS A 23 5.51 -6.71 2.81
C LYS A 23 6.94 -6.18 2.95
N SER A 24 7.28 -5.53 4.06
CA SER A 24 8.63 -5.01 4.32
C SER A 24 9.68 -6.14 4.37
N SER A 25 9.31 -7.32 4.88
CA SER A 25 10.20 -8.51 4.83
C SER A 25 10.42 -9.02 3.39
N LEU A 26 9.40 -8.95 2.53
CA LEU A 26 9.49 -9.30 1.11
C LEU A 26 10.35 -8.27 0.34
N ILE A 27 10.21 -6.98 0.65
CA ILE A 27 11.08 -5.93 0.12
C ILE A 27 12.53 -6.13 0.56
N ALA A 28 12.77 -6.40 1.85
CA ALA A 28 14.12 -6.69 2.35
C ALA A 28 14.76 -7.90 1.64
N LEU A 29 13.97 -8.94 1.39
CA LEU A 29 14.40 -10.11 0.63
C LEU A 29 14.76 -9.74 -0.81
N LEU A 30 13.90 -9.02 -1.52
CA LEU A 30 14.19 -8.54 -2.88
C LEU A 30 15.46 -7.68 -2.93
N CYS A 31 15.61 -6.72 -2.02
CA CYS A 31 16.80 -5.88 -1.93
C CYS A 31 18.06 -6.72 -1.73
N ARG A 32 18.03 -7.71 -0.84
CA ARG A 32 19.17 -8.59 -0.56
C ARG A 32 19.59 -9.41 -1.79
N GLU A 33 18.62 -9.95 -2.51
CA GLU A 33 18.88 -10.86 -3.64
C GLU A 33 19.21 -10.13 -4.95
N LEU A 34 18.78 -8.86 -5.10
CA LEU A 34 18.89 -8.13 -6.36
C LEU A 34 19.86 -6.95 -6.33
N SER A 35 20.24 -6.40 -5.16
CA SER A 35 21.08 -5.20 -5.06
C SER A 35 22.52 -5.37 -5.58
N ALA A 36 22.99 -6.62 -5.73
CA ALA A 36 24.29 -6.89 -6.35
C ALA A 36 24.28 -6.64 -7.87
N ASP A 37 23.12 -6.80 -8.51
CA ASP A 37 22.95 -6.69 -9.96
C ASP A 37 22.17 -5.44 -10.39
N LEU A 38 21.31 -4.91 -9.51
CA LEU A 38 20.38 -3.82 -9.78
C LEU A 38 20.56 -2.67 -8.78
N SER A 39 20.47 -1.44 -9.27
CA SER A 39 20.40 -0.23 -8.45
C SER A 39 18.96 -0.05 -7.94
N LEU A 40 18.76 -0.23 -6.64
CA LEU A 40 17.42 -0.23 -6.01
C LEU A 40 17.22 0.98 -5.09
N GLY A 41 15.96 1.42 -4.99
CA GLY A 41 15.46 2.36 -3.99
C GLY A 41 14.15 1.88 -3.37
N VAL A 42 13.81 2.36 -2.17
CA VAL A 42 12.58 1.99 -1.47
C VAL A 42 11.87 3.21 -0.90
N ILE A 43 10.56 3.28 -1.13
CA ILE A 43 9.62 4.15 -0.43
C ILE A 43 8.74 3.27 0.45
N THR A 44 8.65 3.56 1.74
CA THR A 44 7.73 2.88 2.67
C THR A 44 6.65 3.82 3.16
N ASN A 45 5.42 3.32 3.24
CA ASN A 45 4.29 4.09 3.75
C ASN A 45 3.82 3.54 5.08
N ASP A 46 3.67 4.42 6.06
CA ASP A 46 3.00 4.11 7.30
C ASP A 46 2.21 5.33 7.79
N ILE A 47 1.20 5.11 8.63
CA ILE A 47 0.20 6.14 8.96
C ILE A 47 0.78 7.16 9.94
N TYR A 48 1.53 6.69 10.94
CA TYR A 48 1.96 7.50 12.09
C TYR A 48 3.43 7.33 12.46
N THR A 49 4.17 6.46 11.77
CA THR A 49 5.54 6.11 12.13
C THR A 49 6.42 5.90 10.90
N ASP A 50 7.71 5.68 11.12
CA ASP A 50 8.68 5.26 10.11
C ASP A 50 9.22 3.84 10.42
N GLU A 51 8.46 3.02 11.16
CA GLU A 51 8.91 1.69 11.62
C GLU A 51 9.32 0.77 10.47
N ASP A 52 8.60 0.77 9.35
CA ASP A 52 8.95 -0.06 8.18
C ASP A 52 10.28 0.41 7.53
N ALA A 53 10.51 1.73 7.44
CA ALA A 53 11.79 2.27 6.98
C ALA A 53 12.93 1.93 7.95
N ARG A 54 12.71 2.05 9.27
CA ARG A 54 13.69 1.66 10.30
C ARG A 54 14.03 0.18 10.21
N PHE A 55 13.02 -0.67 10.05
CA PHE A 55 13.20 -2.10 9.84
C PHE A 55 14.11 -2.36 8.64
N LEU A 56 13.82 -1.77 7.47
CA LEU A 56 14.62 -1.96 6.26
C LEU A 56 16.06 -1.43 6.39
N ARG A 57 16.23 -0.24 6.99
CA ARG A 57 17.56 0.35 7.24
C ARG A 57 18.38 -0.54 8.19
N SER A 58 17.75 -1.05 9.26
CA SER A 58 18.40 -1.94 10.23
C SER A 58 18.74 -3.31 9.64
N ALA A 59 17.98 -3.78 8.64
CA ALA A 59 18.25 -5.01 7.93
C ALA A 59 19.52 -4.91 7.05
N GLY A 60 20.04 -3.70 6.80
CA GLY A 60 21.29 -3.46 6.08
C GLY A 60 21.26 -3.96 4.63
N VAL A 61 20.07 -3.96 4.01
CA VAL A 61 19.85 -4.50 2.66
C VAL A 61 20.16 -3.50 1.54
N LEU A 62 20.21 -2.21 1.87
CA LEU A 62 20.60 -1.10 0.99
C LEU A 62 21.33 -0.02 1.82
N ASP A 63 21.92 0.96 1.13
CA ASP A 63 22.29 2.23 1.74
C ASP A 63 21.05 2.87 2.42
N PRO A 64 21.11 3.24 3.71
CA PRO A 64 19.98 3.83 4.43
C PRO A 64 19.36 5.05 3.75
N ASP A 65 20.14 5.84 3.00
CA ASP A 65 19.65 7.03 2.31
C ASP A 65 18.80 6.70 1.07
N ARG A 66 18.87 5.44 0.59
CA ARG A 66 18.02 4.91 -0.49
C ARG A 66 16.68 4.38 0.00
N ILE A 67 16.39 4.47 1.29
CA ILE A 67 15.14 4.05 1.92
C ILE A 67 14.48 5.28 2.51
N ARG A 68 13.32 5.69 1.98
CA ARG A 68 12.57 6.86 2.45
C ARG A 68 11.22 6.46 3.01
N ALA A 69 10.80 7.12 4.07
CA ALA A 69 9.48 6.97 4.65
C ALA A 69 8.55 8.09 4.19
N VAL A 70 7.30 7.74 3.91
CA VAL A 70 6.20 8.68 3.71
C VAL A 70 5.17 8.42 4.80
N GLU A 71 5.00 9.39 5.70
CA GLU A 71 3.93 9.36 6.70
C GLU A 71 2.63 9.80 6.04
N THR A 72 1.68 8.89 5.90
CA THR A 72 0.45 9.15 5.11
C THR A 72 -0.58 9.96 5.87
N GLY A 73 -0.57 9.93 7.21
CA GLY A 73 -1.50 10.65 8.09
C GLY A 73 -2.97 10.21 8.02
N ALA A 74 -3.34 9.36 7.06
CA ALA A 74 -4.69 8.87 6.81
C ALA A 74 -4.67 7.44 6.22
N CYS A 75 -5.85 6.93 5.83
CA CYS A 75 -6.03 5.58 5.28
C CYS A 75 -4.99 5.25 4.20
N PRO A 76 -4.29 4.09 4.28
CA PRO A 76 -3.21 3.76 3.37
C PRO A 76 -3.60 3.79 1.88
N HIS A 77 -4.81 3.33 1.52
CA HIS A 77 -5.30 3.36 0.13
C HIS A 77 -5.28 4.76 -0.49
N THR A 78 -5.56 5.82 0.27
CA THR A 78 -5.56 7.18 -0.26
C THR A 78 -4.17 7.56 -0.77
N ALA A 79 -3.12 7.27 0.01
CA ALA A 79 -1.75 7.65 -0.33
C ALA A 79 -1.18 6.90 -1.54
N ILE A 80 -1.73 5.74 -1.87
CA ILE A 80 -1.24 4.90 -2.98
C ILE A 80 -2.16 4.92 -4.21
N ARG A 81 -3.38 5.45 -4.08
CA ARG A 81 -4.38 5.43 -5.16
C ARG A 81 -5.03 6.79 -5.42
N ASP A 82 -5.68 7.37 -4.41
CA ASP A 82 -6.54 8.54 -4.61
C ASP A 82 -5.73 9.86 -4.66
N ASP A 83 -4.75 10.00 -3.77
CA ASP A 83 -3.78 11.09 -3.74
C ASP A 83 -2.37 10.52 -3.60
N VAL A 84 -1.74 10.29 -4.75
CA VAL A 84 -0.39 9.73 -4.83
C VAL A 84 0.72 10.77 -4.72
N THR A 85 0.37 12.05 -4.51
CA THR A 85 1.31 13.18 -4.65
C THR A 85 2.54 13.02 -3.75
N ALA A 86 2.35 12.71 -2.47
CA ALA A 86 3.46 12.55 -1.52
C ALA A 86 4.39 11.40 -1.90
N ASN A 87 3.82 10.27 -2.35
CA ASN A 87 4.59 9.13 -2.82
C ASN A 87 5.34 9.44 -4.12
N LEU A 88 4.67 10.10 -5.07
CA LEU A 88 5.26 10.44 -6.36
C LEU A 88 6.45 11.39 -6.19
N LEU A 89 6.31 12.43 -5.36
CA LEU A 89 7.40 13.34 -5.02
C LEU A 89 8.56 12.60 -4.34
N ALA A 90 8.27 11.73 -3.38
CA ALA A 90 9.31 10.95 -2.71
C ALA A 90 10.08 10.01 -3.66
N VAL A 91 9.38 9.41 -4.64
CA VAL A 91 10.00 8.61 -5.70
C VAL A 91 10.85 9.48 -6.61
N GLU A 92 10.34 10.62 -7.07
CA GLU A 92 11.07 11.53 -7.98
C GLU A 92 12.33 12.09 -7.33
N ASP A 93 12.25 12.54 -6.07
CA ASP A 93 13.42 13.01 -5.32
C ASP A 93 14.44 11.88 -5.11
N LEU A 94 13.98 10.63 -4.91
CA LEU A 94 14.87 9.47 -4.75
C LEU A 94 15.56 9.12 -6.07
N GLU A 95 14.83 9.17 -7.18
CA GLU A 95 15.36 9.00 -8.52
C GLU A 95 16.39 10.09 -8.86
N GLU A 96 16.14 11.35 -8.48
CA GLU A 96 17.08 12.46 -8.70
C GLU A 96 18.38 12.26 -7.91
N ASP A 97 18.30 11.93 -6.62
CA ASP A 97 19.47 11.81 -5.75
C ASP A 97 20.34 10.57 -6.05
N PHE A 98 19.75 9.50 -6.57
CA PHE A 98 20.43 8.20 -6.75
C PHE A 98 20.42 7.67 -8.19
N ALA A 99 20.12 8.52 -9.17
CA ALA A 99 20.12 8.13 -10.57
C ALA A 99 21.46 7.50 -11.03
N PRO A 100 21.43 6.44 -11.86
CA PRO A 100 20.23 5.70 -12.28
C PRO A 100 19.80 4.66 -11.23
N LEU A 101 18.49 4.55 -11.02
CA LEU A 101 17.84 3.42 -10.34
C LEU A 101 17.20 2.51 -11.40
N ASP A 102 17.36 1.20 -11.25
CA ASP A 102 16.68 0.21 -12.08
C ASP A 102 15.25 -0.01 -11.58
N VAL A 103 15.06 -0.10 -10.25
CA VAL A 103 13.77 -0.36 -9.61
C VAL A 103 13.61 0.49 -8.35
N VAL A 104 12.44 1.13 -8.21
CA VAL A 104 11.98 1.72 -6.95
C VAL A 104 10.80 0.90 -6.43
N LEU A 105 10.97 0.30 -5.25
CA LEU A 105 9.92 -0.44 -4.55
C LEU A 105 9.08 0.55 -3.73
N VAL A 106 7.77 0.49 -3.84
CA VAL A 106 6.84 1.32 -3.07
C VAL A 106 5.98 0.41 -2.19
N GLU A 107 6.22 0.42 -0.89
CA GLU A 107 5.42 -0.33 0.09
C GLU A 107 4.16 0.45 0.46
N SER A 108 2.99 -0.18 0.39
CA SER A 108 1.79 0.40 1.00
C SER A 108 1.83 0.26 2.53
N GLY A 109 1.12 1.13 3.24
CA GLY A 109 0.70 0.79 4.60
C GLY A 109 -0.15 -0.49 4.60
N GLY A 110 -0.21 -1.20 5.73
CA GLY A 110 -1.07 -2.38 5.84
C GLY A 110 -2.55 -2.01 5.70
N ASP A 111 -3.24 -2.61 4.72
CA ASP A 111 -4.63 -2.29 4.39
C ASP A 111 -5.38 -3.55 3.92
N ASN A 112 -6.69 -3.48 3.78
CA ASN A 112 -7.56 -4.61 3.52
C ASN A 112 -7.39 -5.18 2.08
N LEU A 113 -8.20 -6.20 1.73
CA LEU A 113 -8.10 -6.94 0.46
C LEU A 113 -8.35 -6.09 -0.80
N THR A 114 -8.81 -4.85 -0.64
CA THR A 114 -9.09 -3.93 -1.74
C THR A 114 -7.94 -2.98 -2.05
N ALA A 115 -6.85 -3.02 -1.29
CA ALA A 115 -5.69 -2.16 -1.53
C ALA A 115 -5.09 -2.41 -2.91
N THR A 116 -4.87 -1.32 -3.63
CA THR A 116 -4.45 -1.31 -5.04
C THR A 116 -3.73 0.00 -5.31
N PHE A 117 -2.70 -0.03 -6.14
CA PHE A 117 -1.99 1.18 -6.51
C PHE A 117 -2.63 1.88 -7.72
N SER A 118 -2.51 3.20 -7.78
CA SER A 118 -2.78 3.97 -8.99
C SER A 118 -1.67 3.72 -10.03
N PRO A 119 -2.02 3.56 -11.33
CA PRO A 119 -1.04 3.45 -12.41
C PRO A 119 -0.23 4.75 -12.63
N ALA A 120 -0.65 5.87 -12.02
CA ALA A 120 0.16 7.08 -12.00
C ALA A 120 1.37 6.97 -11.06
N LEU A 121 1.33 6.06 -10.07
CA LEU A 121 2.39 5.88 -9.09
C LEU A 121 3.31 4.69 -9.43
N VAL A 122 2.74 3.53 -9.78
CA VAL A 122 3.51 2.30 -10.03
C VAL A 122 3.23 1.71 -11.40
N ASP A 123 4.19 0.96 -11.93
CA ASP A 123 4.07 0.26 -13.23
C ASP A 123 3.46 -1.12 -13.11
N ALA A 124 3.75 -1.80 -12.01
CA ALA A 124 3.27 -3.12 -11.68
C ALA A 124 3.10 -3.22 -10.16
N GLN A 125 2.30 -4.18 -9.71
CA GLN A 125 2.04 -4.38 -8.29
C GLN A 125 2.07 -5.86 -7.88
N ILE A 126 2.69 -6.09 -6.72
CA ILE A 126 2.63 -7.34 -5.98
C ILE A 126 1.58 -7.16 -4.87
N PHE A 127 0.65 -8.12 -4.77
CA PHE A 127 -0.24 -8.22 -3.62
C PHE A 127 0.18 -9.39 -2.74
N VAL A 128 0.39 -9.14 -1.44
CA VAL A 128 0.95 -10.12 -0.50
C VAL A 128 -0.15 -10.57 0.46
N LEU A 129 -0.50 -11.85 0.36
CA LEU A 129 -1.22 -12.61 1.37
C LEU A 129 -0.22 -13.46 2.17
N ASP A 130 -0.64 -14.03 3.28
CA ASP A 130 0.14 -15.04 3.98
C ASP A 130 -0.72 -16.17 4.51
N VAL A 131 -0.11 -17.36 4.64
CA VAL A 131 -0.85 -18.55 5.09
C VAL A 131 -1.38 -18.42 6.52
N ALA A 132 -0.76 -17.61 7.39
CA ALA A 132 -1.23 -17.44 8.76
C ALA A 132 -2.50 -16.58 8.84
N GLY A 133 -2.83 -15.82 7.79
CA GLY A 133 -4.12 -15.14 7.65
C GLY A 133 -5.30 -16.08 7.34
N GLY A 134 -5.02 -17.35 7.00
CA GLY A 134 -6.01 -18.37 6.71
C GLY A 134 -6.15 -18.71 5.22
N GLY A 135 -6.32 -19.99 4.91
CA GLY A 135 -6.44 -20.50 3.54
C GLY A 135 -7.75 -20.15 2.82
N ASP A 136 -8.67 -19.45 3.47
CA ASP A 136 -9.90 -18.92 2.86
C ASP A 136 -9.73 -17.51 2.30
N VAL A 137 -8.68 -16.78 2.68
CA VAL A 137 -8.48 -15.38 2.28
C VAL A 137 -8.36 -15.23 0.77
N ALA A 138 -7.69 -16.17 0.08
CA ALA A 138 -7.60 -16.18 -1.38
C ALA A 138 -8.98 -16.21 -2.07
N ARG A 139 -9.97 -16.88 -1.48
CA ARG A 139 -11.34 -16.98 -2.03
C ARG A 139 -12.21 -15.76 -1.75
N LYS A 140 -11.81 -14.89 -0.81
CA LYS A 140 -12.56 -13.66 -0.49
C LYS A 140 -12.50 -12.64 -1.63
N GLY A 141 -11.53 -12.77 -2.53
CA GLY A 141 -11.38 -11.90 -3.69
C GLY A 141 -11.05 -10.46 -3.29
N GLY A 142 -11.54 -9.50 -4.07
CA GLY A 142 -11.16 -8.09 -3.97
C GLY A 142 -10.13 -7.70 -5.04
N PRO A 143 -10.05 -6.42 -5.41
CA PRO A 143 -9.23 -5.97 -6.52
C PRO A 143 -7.74 -6.23 -6.30
N GLY A 144 -7.24 -6.19 -5.06
CA GLY A 144 -5.85 -6.57 -4.75
C GLY A 144 -5.55 -8.03 -5.10
N ILE A 145 -6.42 -8.95 -4.64
CA ILE A 145 -6.30 -10.37 -4.98
C ILE A 145 -6.52 -10.61 -6.46
N ALA A 146 -7.57 -10.07 -7.08
CA ALA A 146 -7.96 -10.43 -8.44
C ALA A 146 -7.10 -9.78 -9.54
N ARG A 147 -6.56 -8.58 -9.29
CA ARG A 147 -6.06 -7.70 -10.36
C ARG A 147 -4.60 -7.27 -10.24
N ALA A 148 -3.92 -7.57 -9.13
CA ALA A 148 -2.47 -7.37 -9.04
C ALA A 148 -1.72 -8.17 -10.12
N ASP A 149 -0.54 -7.71 -10.54
CA ASP A 149 0.28 -8.39 -11.55
C ASP A 149 0.87 -9.70 -11.02
N LEU A 150 1.16 -9.74 -9.72
CA LEU A 150 1.54 -10.94 -8.99
C LEU A 150 0.80 -11.02 -7.64
N LEU A 151 0.19 -12.17 -7.36
CA LEU A 151 -0.25 -12.51 -6.01
C LEU A 151 0.82 -13.38 -5.35
N VAL A 152 1.29 -12.98 -4.17
CA VAL A 152 2.20 -13.79 -3.35
C VAL A 152 1.42 -14.40 -2.20
N VAL A 153 1.48 -15.72 -2.07
CA VAL A 153 1.06 -16.47 -0.87
C VAL A 153 2.30 -16.68 -0.01
N ASN A 154 2.53 -15.79 0.95
CA ASN A 154 3.76 -15.73 1.76
C ASN A 154 3.74 -16.67 2.97
N LYS A 155 4.93 -16.88 3.54
CA LYS A 155 5.17 -17.67 4.76
C LYS A 155 4.72 -19.13 4.64
N THR A 156 4.88 -19.76 3.47
CA THR A 156 4.38 -21.12 3.24
C THR A 156 5.02 -22.18 4.14
N ASP A 157 6.18 -21.88 4.73
CA ASP A 157 6.81 -22.64 5.81
C ASP A 157 5.93 -22.76 7.07
N LEU A 158 5.01 -21.83 7.28
CA LEU A 158 4.13 -21.82 8.44
C LEU A 158 2.88 -22.69 8.28
N ALA A 159 2.58 -23.14 7.06
CA ALA A 159 1.35 -23.87 6.73
C ALA A 159 1.05 -25.08 7.64
N PRO A 160 2.05 -25.92 8.02
CA PRO A 160 1.82 -27.04 8.95
C PRO A 160 1.37 -26.62 10.35
N TYR A 161 1.69 -25.40 10.79
CA TYR A 161 1.34 -24.91 12.14
C TYR A 161 -0.04 -24.27 12.21
N VAL A 162 -0.58 -23.83 11.07
CA VAL A 162 -1.90 -23.17 10.98
C VAL A 162 -2.95 -24.00 10.23
N GLY A 163 -2.61 -25.20 9.78
CA GLY A 163 -3.54 -26.12 9.13
C GLY A 163 -4.01 -25.66 7.74
N VAL A 164 -3.17 -24.93 7.02
CA VAL A 164 -3.47 -24.43 5.68
C VAL A 164 -2.84 -25.33 4.62
N ASP A 165 -3.63 -25.68 3.61
CA ASP A 165 -3.15 -26.34 2.40
C ASP A 165 -2.68 -25.27 1.40
N VAL A 166 -1.36 -25.18 1.20
CA VAL A 166 -0.74 -24.19 0.33
C VAL A 166 -1.14 -24.40 -1.12
N GLU A 167 -1.14 -25.64 -1.60
CA GLU A 167 -1.47 -25.95 -3.00
C GLU A 167 -2.91 -25.54 -3.30
N ARG A 168 -3.82 -25.82 -2.36
CA ARG A 168 -5.21 -25.37 -2.47
C ARG A 168 -5.34 -23.85 -2.44
N MET A 169 -4.61 -23.16 -1.55
CA MET A 169 -4.67 -21.70 -1.45
C MET A 169 -4.14 -21.03 -2.74
N VAL A 170 -3.11 -21.59 -3.36
CA VAL A 170 -2.60 -21.15 -4.67
C VAL A 170 -3.66 -21.35 -5.75
N ALA A 171 -4.25 -22.55 -5.85
CA ALA A 171 -5.29 -22.84 -6.83
C ALA A 171 -6.52 -21.93 -6.68
N ASP A 172 -6.93 -21.65 -5.44
CA ASP A 172 -8.00 -20.70 -5.15
C ASP A 172 -7.65 -19.28 -5.60
N GLY A 173 -6.39 -18.86 -5.41
CA GLY A 173 -5.87 -17.58 -5.89
C GLY A 173 -5.88 -17.50 -7.42
N GLU A 174 -5.40 -18.53 -8.11
CA GLU A 174 -5.38 -18.60 -9.58
C GLU A 174 -6.80 -18.52 -10.15
N ALA A 175 -7.75 -19.23 -9.52
CA ALA A 175 -9.16 -19.20 -9.91
C ALA A 175 -9.78 -17.81 -9.71
N ALA A 176 -9.48 -17.12 -8.60
CA ALA A 176 -9.94 -15.75 -8.33
C ALA A 176 -9.32 -14.70 -9.28
N ARG A 177 -8.29 -15.08 -10.04
CA ARG A 177 -7.44 -14.21 -10.84
C ARG A 177 -7.45 -14.53 -12.33
N GLU A 178 -8.39 -15.38 -12.78
CA GLU A 178 -8.51 -15.79 -14.19
C GLU A 178 -7.19 -16.36 -14.76
N GLY A 179 -6.42 -17.07 -13.92
CA GLY A 179 -5.13 -17.66 -14.29
C GLY A 179 -3.93 -16.70 -14.29
N ARG A 180 -4.07 -15.46 -13.79
CA ARG A 180 -2.90 -14.60 -13.55
C ARG A 180 -1.97 -15.20 -12.49
N PRO A 181 -0.66 -14.87 -12.51
CA PRO A 181 0.34 -15.51 -11.66
C PRO A 181 0.01 -15.44 -10.16
N VAL A 182 0.25 -16.56 -9.49
CA VAL A 182 0.25 -16.72 -8.04
C VAL A 182 1.53 -17.45 -7.65
N LEU A 183 2.27 -16.92 -6.68
CA LEU A 183 3.54 -17.47 -6.23
C LEU A 183 3.46 -17.86 -4.76
N ALA A 184 3.68 -19.15 -4.48
CA ALA A 184 3.86 -19.67 -3.13
C ALA A 184 5.28 -19.36 -2.62
N LEU A 185 5.40 -18.49 -1.63
CA LEU A 185 6.68 -17.98 -1.15
C LEU A 185 6.98 -18.43 0.28
N SER A 186 8.18 -18.97 0.49
CA SER A 186 8.83 -18.99 1.78
C SER A 186 10.23 -18.41 1.65
N ARG A 187 10.59 -17.51 2.57
CA ARG A 187 11.96 -16.98 2.65
C ARG A 187 13.00 -18.07 2.93
N GLU A 188 12.58 -19.22 3.45
CA GLU A 188 13.44 -20.37 3.75
C GLU A 188 13.60 -21.31 2.56
N ASN A 189 12.85 -21.08 1.47
CA ASN A 189 12.90 -21.88 0.25
C ASN A 189 13.56 -21.08 -0.89
N PRO A 190 14.85 -21.32 -1.18
CA PRO A 190 15.59 -20.59 -2.23
C PRO A 190 14.96 -20.68 -3.62
N ALA A 191 14.25 -21.77 -3.94
CA ALA A 191 13.58 -21.90 -5.24
C ALA A 191 12.44 -20.88 -5.39
N SER A 192 11.63 -20.72 -4.34
CA SER A 192 10.54 -19.72 -4.36
C SER A 192 11.06 -18.28 -4.36
N VAL A 193 12.18 -18.03 -3.69
CA VAL A 193 12.87 -16.72 -3.72
C VAL A 193 13.41 -16.43 -5.13
N ALA A 194 14.02 -17.42 -5.77
CA ALA A 194 14.52 -17.30 -7.14
C ALA A 194 13.39 -17.06 -8.15
N GLU A 195 12.23 -17.69 -7.96
CA GLU A 195 11.04 -17.46 -8.78
C GLU A 195 10.53 -16.02 -8.66
N LEU A 196 10.45 -15.48 -7.43
CA LEU A 196 10.06 -14.09 -7.19
C LEU A 196 11.06 -13.12 -7.85
N CYS A 197 12.36 -13.35 -7.68
CA CYS A 197 13.40 -12.54 -8.31
C CYS A 197 13.37 -12.64 -9.84
N GLY A 198 13.05 -13.81 -10.38
CA GLY A 198 12.86 -14.04 -11.81
C GLY A 198 11.68 -13.25 -12.36
N TRP A 199 10.57 -13.22 -11.63
CA TRP A 199 9.41 -12.40 -11.98
C TRP A 199 9.76 -10.91 -12.04
N VAL A 200 10.43 -10.37 -11.01
CA VAL A 200 10.86 -8.95 -10.99
C VAL A 200 11.78 -8.62 -12.16
N ARG A 201 12.77 -9.48 -12.46
CA ARG A 201 13.66 -9.30 -13.62
C ARG A 201 12.88 -9.35 -14.95
N GLY A 202 11.85 -10.19 -15.04
CA GLY A 202 10.96 -10.26 -16.19
C GLY A 202 10.21 -8.94 -16.42
N VAL A 203 9.57 -8.41 -15.38
CA VAL A 203 8.86 -7.11 -15.45
C VAL A 203 9.82 -5.97 -15.80
N LEU A 204 11.01 -5.95 -15.22
CA LEU A 204 12.05 -4.97 -15.56
C LEU A 204 12.48 -5.04 -17.04
N ALA A 205 12.59 -6.25 -17.60
CA ALA A 205 12.91 -6.45 -19.02
C ALA A 205 11.77 -5.99 -19.96
N GLU A 206 10.52 -6.07 -19.52
CA GLU A 206 9.37 -5.50 -20.25
C GLU A 206 9.34 -3.97 -20.17
N HIS A 207 9.61 -3.40 -18.99
CA HIS A 207 9.69 -1.96 -18.77
C HIS A 207 10.81 -1.33 -19.61
N THR A 208 12.05 -1.80 -19.45
CA THR A 208 13.22 -1.30 -20.20
C THR A 208 13.09 -1.53 -21.71
N GLY A 209 12.32 -2.54 -22.11
CA GLY A 209 11.95 -2.81 -23.49
C GLY A 209 10.79 -1.96 -24.04
N GLY A 210 10.18 -1.08 -23.23
CA GLY A 210 9.06 -0.22 -23.61
C GLY A 210 7.75 -0.97 -23.90
N ARG A 211 7.59 -2.18 -23.38
CA ARG A 211 6.40 -3.04 -23.59
C ARG A 211 5.45 -3.08 -22.40
N LEU A 212 5.93 -2.71 -21.21
CA LEU A 212 5.10 -2.66 -20.02
C LEU A 212 4.13 -1.47 -20.11
N VAL A 213 2.84 -1.74 -19.95
CA VAL A 213 1.79 -0.71 -19.86
C VAL A 213 1.17 -0.84 -18.47
N PRO A 214 1.33 0.18 -17.60
CA PRO A 214 0.69 0.16 -16.29
C PRO A 214 -0.82 0.01 -16.42
N ALA A 215 -1.38 -1.00 -15.77
CA ALA A 215 -2.80 -1.27 -15.80
C ALA A 215 -3.47 -0.67 -14.56
N ASP A 216 -4.52 0.13 -14.76
CA ASP A 216 -5.41 0.47 -13.66
C ASP A 216 -6.12 -0.82 -13.21
N PRO A 217 -6.01 -1.23 -11.94
CA PRO A 217 -6.77 -2.35 -11.42
C PRO A 217 -8.27 -2.04 -11.36
N GLY A 218 -8.76 -0.89 -11.82
CA GLY A 218 -10.18 -0.57 -11.97
C GLY A 218 -10.88 -0.29 -10.65
N PRO A 219 -12.14 0.18 -10.68
CA PRO A 219 -12.85 0.61 -9.48
C PRO A 219 -13.05 -0.56 -8.51
N MET A 220 -13.43 -0.20 -7.27
CA MET A 220 -13.84 -1.15 -6.23
C MET A 220 -14.85 -2.14 -6.80
N ALA A 221 -14.66 -3.43 -6.49
CA ALA A 221 -15.54 -4.47 -7.00
C ALA A 221 -16.99 -4.26 -6.53
N PRO A 222 -18.00 -4.55 -7.37
CA PRO A 222 -19.40 -4.53 -6.94
C PRO A 222 -19.60 -5.42 -5.73
N HIS A 223 -20.40 -4.97 -4.76
CA HIS A 223 -20.66 -5.72 -3.54
C HIS A 223 -22.15 -5.71 -3.18
N PHE A 224 -22.56 -6.72 -2.42
CA PHE A 224 -23.95 -6.99 -2.07
C PHE A 224 -24.17 -6.72 -0.59
N HIS A 225 -25.22 -5.96 -0.27
CA HIS A 225 -25.71 -5.82 1.10
C HIS A 225 -26.96 -6.69 1.24
N ALA A 226 -26.97 -7.55 2.25
CA ALA A 226 -28.16 -8.30 2.64
C ALA A 226 -28.97 -7.44 3.63
N ASP A 227 -30.25 -7.20 3.32
CA ASP A 227 -31.18 -6.55 4.23
C ASP A 227 -31.69 -7.53 5.28
N GLU A 228 -32.15 -7.01 6.42
CA GLU A 228 -32.62 -7.80 7.57
C GLU A 228 -33.78 -8.76 7.22
N ASP A 229 -34.50 -8.51 6.11
CA ASP A 229 -35.62 -9.31 5.62
C ASP A 229 -35.24 -10.35 4.54
N GLY A 230 -33.93 -10.55 4.27
CA GLY A 230 -33.44 -11.55 3.31
C GLY A 230 -33.58 -11.16 1.83
N GLY A 231 -33.96 -9.92 1.54
CA GLY A 231 -33.66 -9.27 0.27
C GLY A 231 -32.23 -8.72 0.27
N GLY A 232 -31.69 -8.38 -0.89
CA GLY A 232 -30.49 -7.55 -0.92
C GLY A 232 -30.23 -6.95 -2.28
N PHE A 233 -29.34 -5.97 -2.31
CA PHE A 233 -29.09 -5.12 -3.47
C PHE A 233 -27.62 -5.14 -3.87
N PHE A 234 -27.36 -5.19 -5.18
CA PHE A 234 -26.02 -5.07 -5.75
C PHE A 234 -25.68 -3.60 -5.95
N HIS A 235 -24.61 -3.13 -5.32
CA HIS A 235 -24.08 -1.79 -5.54
C HIS A 235 -22.84 -1.86 -6.46
N SER A 236 -22.85 -1.03 -7.50
CA SER A 236 -21.71 -0.75 -8.39
C SER A 236 -21.33 0.72 -8.24
N HIS A 237 -20.07 1.02 -7.94
CA HIS A 237 -19.57 2.39 -7.77
C HIS A 237 -19.27 3.12 -9.09
N GLU A 238 -20.05 2.87 -10.15
CA GLU A 238 -19.77 3.43 -11.48
C GLU A 238 -20.39 4.83 -11.71
N ASP A 239 -21.30 5.34 -10.86
CA ASP A 239 -22.10 6.56 -11.17
C ASP A 239 -22.45 7.49 -9.97
N ASP A 240 -21.59 7.66 -8.95
CA ASP A 240 -21.91 8.52 -7.79
C ASP A 240 -21.20 9.90 -7.77
N ASP A 241 -20.99 10.52 -8.94
CA ASP A 241 -20.47 11.90 -9.04
C ASP A 241 -21.53 12.97 -9.40
N ASP A 242 -22.82 12.62 -9.46
CA ASP A 242 -23.86 13.56 -9.92
C ASP A 242 -25.15 13.55 -9.08
N ALA A 243 -25.05 13.62 -7.74
CA ALA A 243 -26.23 13.87 -6.89
C ALA A 243 -25.94 14.39 -5.48
N THR A 244 -25.33 15.58 -5.33
CA THR A 244 -25.53 16.37 -4.10
C THR A 244 -25.92 17.81 -4.42
N ALA A 245 -27.18 17.99 -4.84
CA ALA A 245 -27.86 19.27 -4.79
C ALA A 245 -29.27 19.08 -4.21
N GLY A 246 -29.43 19.43 -2.93
CA GLY A 246 -30.62 20.15 -2.48
C GLY A 246 -31.84 19.35 -2.00
N THR A 247 -32.08 19.49 -0.70
CA THR A 247 -33.38 19.74 -0.04
C THR A 247 -34.28 18.56 0.34
N SER A 248 -34.28 18.24 1.63
CA SER A 248 -35.40 17.62 2.34
C SER A 248 -36.28 18.72 2.95
N GLY A 249 -37.51 18.87 2.43
CA GLY A 249 -38.51 19.80 2.95
C GLY A 249 -39.93 19.29 2.67
N THR A 250 -40.49 18.62 3.67
CA THR A 250 -41.93 18.43 4.03
C THR A 250 -43.04 18.62 2.97
N SER A 251 -43.77 17.52 2.75
CA SER A 251 -45.24 17.35 2.66
C SER A 251 -46.17 18.50 2.23
N GLY A 252 -47.08 18.21 1.29
CA GLY A 252 -48.39 18.88 1.22
C GLY A 252 -49.01 18.92 -0.18
N ALA A 253 -50.20 18.34 -0.31
CA ALA A 253 -51.02 18.26 -1.52
C ALA A 253 -51.48 19.61 -2.09
N ALA A 254 -51.75 19.68 -3.40
CA ALA A 254 -53.01 20.16 -3.99
C ALA A 254 -52.97 20.22 -5.53
N ASP A 255 -54.18 20.09 -6.07
CA ASP A 255 -54.66 20.03 -7.45
C ASP A 255 -54.45 21.29 -8.34
N ALA A 256 -54.63 21.01 -9.65
CA ALA A 256 -55.29 21.83 -10.68
C ALA A 256 -54.58 22.98 -11.43
N SER A 257 -54.51 22.73 -12.75
CA SER A 257 -54.85 23.64 -13.87
C SER A 257 -53.93 24.80 -14.26
N GLY A 258 -53.75 24.99 -15.58
CA GLY A 258 -53.30 26.26 -16.14
C GLY A 258 -52.38 26.15 -17.36
N ALA A 259 -52.95 26.49 -18.52
CA ALA A 259 -52.35 26.53 -19.86
C ALA A 259 -51.26 27.60 -20.11
N SER A 260 -50.71 27.54 -21.34
CA SER A 260 -50.09 28.61 -22.15
C SER A 260 -48.58 28.79 -21.97
N GLU A 261 -47.71 28.32 -22.89
CA GLU A 261 -47.42 28.77 -24.26
C GLU A 261 -46.55 30.05 -24.34
N VAL A 262 -45.60 30.01 -25.30
CA VAL A 262 -44.86 31.10 -25.96
C VAL A 262 -43.39 31.36 -25.56
N ALA A 263 -42.50 30.74 -26.35
CA ALA A 263 -41.40 31.28 -27.16
C ALA A 263 -40.56 32.50 -26.72
N GLY A 264 -39.24 32.41 -26.99
CA GLY A 264 -38.48 33.55 -27.52
C GLY A 264 -37.01 33.71 -27.13
N THR A 265 -36.12 33.37 -28.07
CA THR A 265 -34.91 34.12 -28.50
C THR A 265 -33.71 34.38 -27.55
N SER A 266 -32.62 33.64 -27.83
CA SER A 266 -31.17 33.90 -28.05
C SER A 266 -30.50 35.30 -27.76
N PRO A 267 -29.15 35.45 -27.89
CA PRO A 267 -28.20 35.55 -26.76
C PRO A 267 -27.32 36.83 -26.78
N GLY A 268 -26.48 37.05 -25.76
CA GLY A 268 -25.54 38.19 -25.78
C GLY A 268 -24.44 38.24 -24.71
N ARG A 269 -23.21 37.98 -25.18
CA ARG A 269 -21.91 38.62 -24.85
C ARG A 269 -21.39 38.73 -23.40
N ALA A 270 -20.29 38.00 -23.18
CA ALA A 270 -18.93 38.41 -22.78
C ALA A 270 -18.72 39.65 -21.89
N PHE A 271 -17.95 39.49 -20.80
CA PHE A 271 -16.92 40.46 -20.39
C PHE A 271 -15.78 39.81 -19.59
N VAL A 272 -14.56 40.23 -19.92
CA VAL A 272 -13.28 39.95 -19.25
C VAL A 272 -13.03 41.03 -18.21
N HIS A 273 -12.43 40.71 -17.06
CA HIS A 273 -11.61 41.67 -16.32
C HIS A 273 -10.46 40.96 -15.57
N ARG A 274 -9.23 41.38 -15.89
CA ARG A 274 -8.05 41.25 -15.02
C ARG A 274 -8.09 42.36 -13.96
N HIS A 275 -7.49 42.09 -12.81
CA HIS A 275 -6.88 43.11 -11.95
C HIS A 275 -5.62 42.57 -11.29
N ASP A 276 -4.50 43.25 -11.55
CA ASP A 276 -3.26 43.20 -10.76
C ASP A 276 -3.41 44.03 -9.47
N GLY A 277 -2.63 43.69 -8.44
CA GLY A 277 -2.48 44.53 -7.26
C GLY A 277 -1.52 43.96 -6.20
N ALA A 278 -0.28 44.45 -6.21
CA ALA A 278 0.77 44.17 -5.23
C ALA A 278 0.55 44.89 -3.88
N GLY A 279 1.12 44.34 -2.80
CA GLY A 279 1.26 45.03 -1.51
C GLY A 279 2.13 44.27 -0.52
N ALA A 280 3.32 44.80 -0.24
CA ALA A 280 4.24 44.33 0.80
C ALA A 280 4.06 45.16 2.09
N HIS A 281 4.19 44.55 3.28
CA HIS A 281 4.62 45.22 4.53
C HIS A 281 5.05 44.20 5.61
N ARG A 282 5.82 44.71 6.58
CA ARG A 282 6.87 44.06 7.40
C ARG A 282 6.40 43.51 8.76
N HIS A 283 7.22 42.60 9.30
CA HIS A 283 7.46 42.16 10.69
C HIS A 283 6.74 42.85 11.87
N ALA A 284 6.27 42.01 12.82
CA ALA A 284 6.29 42.28 14.25
C ALA A 284 6.39 40.97 15.07
N ASP A 285 7.27 40.97 16.06
CA ASP A 285 7.45 39.95 17.11
C ASP A 285 6.20 39.76 17.97
N GLY A 286 5.99 38.53 18.44
CA GLY A 286 4.95 38.19 19.41
C GLY A 286 5.21 36.83 20.06
N ALA A 287 5.83 36.86 21.25
CA ALA A 287 6.06 35.70 22.10
C ALA A 287 4.72 35.10 22.58
N HIS A 288 4.60 33.77 22.53
CA HIS A 288 3.55 33.00 23.20
C HIS A 288 4.17 31.95 24.15
N PRO A 289 3.55 31.69 25.31
CA PRO A 289 4.17 30.98 26.43
C PRO A 289 4.13 29.46 26.27
N VAL A 290 5.16 28.83 26.84
CA VAL A 290 5.38 27.38 26.92
C VAL A 290 4.45 26.80 27.99
N GLU A 291 3.58 25.86 27.63
CA GLU A 291 2.83 25.06 28.60
C GLU A 291 3.70 23.91 29.12
N HIS A 292 3.77 23.83 30.45
CA HIS A 292 4.43 22.78 31.21
C HIS A 292 3.67 21.45 31.08
N VAL A 293 4.31 20.43 30.51
CA VAL A 293 3.88 19.03 30.63
C VAL A 293 4.62 18.39 31.79
N HIS A 294 3.85 17.85 32.73
CA HIS A 294 4.34 17.12 33.89
C HIS A 294 5.05 15.82 33.45
N HIS A 295 6.33 15.70 33.81
CA HIS A 295 7.08 14.45 33.77
C HIS A 295 6.67 13.58 34.98
N GLU A 296 5.95 12.48 34.75
CA GLU A 296 5.94 11.36 35.70
C GLU A 296 7.18 10.48 35.46
N THR A 297 8.01 10.40 36.50
CA THR A 297 9.24 9.62 36.52
C THR A 297 8.89 8.23 37.07
N TYR A 298 8.99 7.18 36.25
CA TYR A 298 8.98 5.81 36.75
C TYR A 298 10.38 5.48 37.28
N LEU A 299 10.54 5.50 38.61
CA LEU A 299 11.72 4.97 39.28
C LEU A 299 11.62 3.46 39.32
N GLY A 300 12.68 2.80 38.83
CA GLY A 300 12.82 1.35 38.85
C GLY A 300 13.01 0.82 40.27
N GLU A 301 12.44 -0.35 40.53
CA GLU A 301 12.85 -1.21 41.63
C GLU A 301 13.73 -2.34 41.09
N GLU A 302 14.97 -2.30 41.55
CA GLU A 302 16.01 -3.29 41.39
C GLU A 302 15.82 -4.37 42.48
N LEU A 303 15.65 -5.64 42.10
CA LEU A 303 15.72 -6.77 43.03
C LEU A 303 16.94 -7.64 42.70
N ALA A 304 17.94 -7.52 43.57
CA ALA A 304 19.17 -8.31 43.59
C ALA A 304 18.93 -9.76 44.06
N PRO A 305 19.86 -10.70 43.77
CA PRO A 305 19.66 -12.13 43.98
C PRO A 305 19.99 -12.57 45.41
N THR A 306 19.20 -13.49 45.97
CA THR A 306 19.48 -14.13 47.25
C THR A 306 20.23 -15.45 47.06
N ALA A 307 21.49 -15.47 47.53
CA ALA A 307 22.25 -16.69 47.76
C ALA A 307 22.11 -17.11 49.22
N GLY A 308 21.91 -18.42 49.47
CA GLY A 308 21.96 -18.99 50.80
C GLY A 308 21.58 -20.48 50.84
N GLY A 309 22.58 -21.37 50.71
CA GLY A 309 22.50 -22.73 51.27
C GLY A 309 22.58 -22.71 52.82
N PRO A 310 22.46 -23.85 53.54
CA PRO A 310 23.33 -25.02 53.33
C PRO A 310 22.73 -26.42 53.64
N GLY A 311 23.50 -27.47 53.29
CA GLY A 311 23.44 -28.83 53.84
C GLY A 311 22.64 -29.83 53.01
N GLY A 312 23.07 -31.04 52.70
CA GLY A 312 24.26 -31.81 53.04
C GLY A 312 23.98 -33.30 52.76
N LEU A 313 24.98 -33.99 52.21
CA LEU A 313 25.29 -35.43 52.35
C LEU A 313 24.51 -36.52 51.58
N ARG A 314 25.33 -37.28 50.82
CA ARG A 314 25.30 -38.74 50.51
C ARG A 314 24.26 -39.23 49.48
N GLY A 315 24.58 -40.07 48.49
CA GLY A 315 25.81 -40.77 48.11
C GLY A 315 25.55 -41.78 46.97
N ALA A 316 26.63 -42.41 46.48
CA ALA A 316 26.72 -43.68 45.72
C ALA A 316 25.95 -43.78 44.38
N ALA A 317 26.60 -43.80 43.22
CA ALA A 317 27.36 -44.90 42.60
C ALA A 317 26.52 -45.99 41.91
N ARG A 318 26.80 -46.13 40.59
CA ARG A 318 26.67 -47.31 39.71
C ARG A 318 25.26 -47.79 39.29
N GLY A 319 25.13 -48.00 37.98
CA GLY A 319 24.01 -48.65 37.31
C GLY A 319 23.90 -48.15 35.89
#